data_AF-A0A971HXR5-F1
#
_entry.id   AF-A0A971HXR5-F1
#
_cell.length_a   1.000
_cell.length_b   1.000
_cell.length_c   1.000
_cell.angle_alpha   90.00
_cell.angle_beta   90.00
_cell.angle_gamma   90.00
#
_symmetry.space_group_name_H-M   'P 1'
#
loop_
_entity.id
_entity.type
_entity.pdbx_description
1 polymer ?
#
loop_
_entity_poly.entity_id
_entity_poly.type
_entity_poly.pdbx_seq_one_letter_code
_entity_poly.pdbx_strand_id
1 'polypeptide(L)' 'MTLSDYQSASFGQIYGVLIEELRLLARAVFVINTQGLITYAQVVLE' A
#
# COMPACT_ATOMS: atom_id res chain seq x y z
N MET A 1 4.35 -16.15 2.96
CA MET A 1 4.62 -15.79 1.54
C MET A 1 4.98 -14.31 1.53
N THR A 2 6.01 -13.92 0.78
CA THR A 2 6.42 -12.52 0.62
C THR A 2 5.93 -12.03 -0.73
N LEU A 3 5.46 -10.78 -0.81
CA LEU A 3 4.98 -10.13 -2.04
C LEU A 3 5.88 -8.92 -2.36
N SER A 4 5.95 -8.56 -3.64
CA SER A 4 6.73 -7.41 -4.13
C SER A 4 5.93 -6.65 -5.18
N ASP A 5 5.86 -5.33 -5.04
CA ASP A 5 5.19 -4.42 -6.00
C ASP A 5 6.20 -3.62 -6.84
N TYR A 6 7.48 -3.99 -6.83
CA TYR A 6 8.54 -3.19 -7.47
C TYR A 6 8.37 -3.02 -9.00
N GLN A 7 7.93 -4.08 -9.70
CA GLN A 7 7.89 -4.08 -11.16
C GLN A 7 6.78 -3.16 -11.70
N SER A 8 5.55 -3.37 -11.26
CA SER A 8 4.37 -2.64 -11.75
C SER A 8 4.03 -1.40 -10.93
N ALA A 9 4.41 -1.34 -9.65
CA ALA A 9 3.95 -0.34 -8.69
C ALA A 9 2.41 -0.24 -8.58
N SER A 10 1.71 -1.30 -8.99
CA SER A 10 0.25 -1.32 -9.14
C SER A 10 -0.47 -1.21 -7.79
N PHE A 11 0.07 -1.83 -6.74
CA PHE A 11 -0.51 -1.71 -5.40
C PHE A 11 -0.33 -0.28 -4.89
N GLY A 12 0.88 0.28 -5.01
CA GLY A 12 1.14 1.65 -4.61
C GLY A 12 0.22 2.67 -5.30
N GLN A 13 -0.01 2.51 -6.60
CA GLN A 13 -0.91 3.35 -7.38
C GLN A 13 -2.37 3.19 -6.96
N ILE A 14 -2.87 1.96 -6.87
CA ILE A 14 -4.29 1.68 -6.58
C ILE A 14 -4.66 2.10 -5.14
N TYR A 15 -3.76 1.87 -4.19
CA TYR A 15 -4.00 2.13 -2.77
C TYR A 15 -3.50 3.51 -2.32
N GLY A 16 -2.98 4.33 -3.24
CA GLY A 16 -2.56 5.72 -2.95
C GLY A 16 -1.35 5.82 -2.02
N VAL A 17 -0.44 4.85 -2.09
CA VAL A 17 0.77 4.80 -1.25
C VAL A 17 2.07 4.78 -2.07
N LEU A 18 2.02 4.96 -3.39
CA LEU A 18 3.24 5.16 -4.18
C LEU A 18 3.75 6.60 -4.01
N ILE A 19 5.01 6.75 -3.60
CA ILE A 19 5.77 7.99 -3.70
C ILE A 19 6.43 7.98 -5.09
N GLU A 20 5.89 8.75 -6.03
CA GLU A 20 6.26 8.65 -7.45
C GLU A 20 7.74 8.99 -7.70
N GLU A 21 8.24 10.04 -7.06
CA GLU A 21 9.60 10.55 -7.26
C GLU A 21 10.66 9.58 -6.74
N LEU A 22 10.35 8.84 -5.68
CA LEU A 22 11.26 7.86 -5.06
C LEU A 22 11.03 6.44 -5.58
N ARG A 23 9.89 6.19 -6.20
CA ARG A 23 9.40 4.85 -6.57
C ARG A 23 9.39 3.90 -5.36
N LEU A 24 9.01 4.42 -4.20
CA LEU A 24 8.88 3.69 -2.95
C LEU A 24 7.44 3.71 -2.48
N LEU A 25 7.06 2.71 -1.69
CA LEU A 25 5.77 2.75 -1.01
C LEU A 25 5.91 3.56 0.29
N ALA A 26 5.01 4.52 0.49
CA ALA A 26 4.83 5.19 1.77
C ALA A 26 4.57 4.14 2.86
N ARG A 27 5.09 4.41 4.05
CA ARG A 27 4.86 3.52 5.20
C ARG A 27 3.38 3.54 5.55
N ALA A 28 2.72 2.40 5.36
CA ALA A 28 1.30 2.26 5.59
C ALA A 28 0.95 0.89 6.21
N VAL A 29 -0.18 0.86 6.92
CA VAL A 29 -0.80 -0.35 7.46
C VAL A 29 -2.25 -0.40 7.00
N PHE A 30 -2.64 -1.52 6.39
CA PHE A 30 -4.02 -1.83 6.03
C PHE A 30 -4.45 -3.11 6.75
N VAL A 31 -5.61 -3.10 7.39
CA VAL A 31 -6.23 -4.30 7.98
C VAL A 31 -7.46 -4.66 7.16
N ILE A 32 -7.57 -5.93 6.80
CA ILE A 32 -8.72 -6.47 6.06
C ILE A 32 -9.45 -7.51 6.90
N ASN A 33 -10.78 -7.60 6.77
CA ASN A 33 -11.57 -8.65 7.38
C ASN A 33 -11.68 -9.89 6.47
N THR A 34 -12.37 -10.93 6.93
CA THR A 34 -12.57 -12.20 6.20
C THR A 34 -13.41 -12.06 4.92
N GLN A 35 -14.12 -10.94 4.74
CA GLN A 35 -14.88 -10.62 3.54
C GLN A 35 -14.04 -9.84 2.51
N GLY A 36 -12.77 -9.57 2.81
CA GLY A 36 -11.86 -8.81 1.95
C GLY A 36 -12.09 -7.29 2.02
N LEU A 37 -12.83 -6.80 3.01
CA LEU A 37 -13.08 -5.37 3.21
C LEU A 37 -11.99 -4.77 4.09
N ILE A 38 -11.50 -3.58 3.73
CA ILE A 38 -10.57 -2.80 4.56
C ILE A 38 -11.34 -2.29 5.78
N THR A 39 -10.88 -2.66 6.98
CA THR A 39 -11.44 -2.21 8.26
C THR A 39 -10.60 -1.15 8.95
N TYR A 40 -9.33 -1.01 8.55
CA TYR A 40 -8.43 0.03 9.03
C TYR A 40 -7.40 0.38 7.96
N ALA A 41 -7.10 1.66 7.82
CA ALA A 41 -6.02 2.17 6.99
C ALA A 41 -5.29 3.30 7.71
N GLN A 42 -3.98 3.23 7.77
CA GLN A 42 -3.11 4.28 8.27
C GLN A 42 -1.93 4.46 7.33
N VAL A 43 -1.80 5.67 6.79
CA VAL A 43 -0.61 6.13 6.08
C VAL A 43 0.12 7.08 7.02
N VAL A 44 1.43 6.91 7.17
CA VAL A 44 2.22 7.84 7.98
C VAL A 44 2.48 9.10 7.16
N LEU A 45 2.02 10.24 7.69
CA LEU A 45 2.30 11.56 7.14
C LEU A 45 3.75 11.96 7.44
N GLU A 46 4.33 12.74 6.53
CA GLU A 46 5.67 13.34 6.67
C GLU A 46 5.61 14.68 7.42
#